data_AF-A0A382LQZ9-F1
#
_entry.id   AF-A0A382LQZ9-F1
#
_cell.length_a   1.000
_cell.length_b   1.000
_cell.length_c   1.000
_cell.angle_alpha   90.00
_cell.angle_beta   90.00
_cell.angle_gamma   90.00
#
_symmetry.space_group_name_H-M   'P 1'
#
loop_
_entity.id
_entity.type
_entity.pdbx_description
1 polymer ?
#
loop_
_entity_poly.entity_id
_entity_poly.type
_entity_poly.pdbx_seq_one_letter_code
_entity_poly.pdbx_strand_id
1 'polypeptide(L)' 'VPDNPGDTKNCSDFSTYPEAKAWFDTYFPYYGDVAGLDGDNDGEPCESLPGGP' A
#
# COMPACT_ATOMS: atom_id res chain seq x y z
N VAL A 1 7.10 15.49 -5.01
CA VAL A 1 5.73 15.14 -4.58
C VAL A 1 5.03 14.56 -5.80
N PRO A 2 4.69 13.26 -5.81
CA PRO A 2 3.89 12.65 -6.87
C PRO A 2 2.45 13.19 -6.83
N ASP A 3 1.68 13.08 -7.91
CA ASP A 3 0.25 13.40 -7.85
C ASP A 3 -0.47 12.44 -6.90
N ASN A 4 -1.50 12.93 -6.18
CA ASN A 4 -2.26 12.12 -5.24
C ASN A 4 -3.06 11.06 -6.02
N PRO A 5 -2.79 9.75 -5.82
CA PRO A 5 -3.47 8.69 -6.55
C PRO A 5 -4.89 8.46 -6.01
N GLY A 6 -5.22 8.97 -4.83
CA GLY A 6 -6.46 8.68 -4.12
C GLY A 6 -6.62 7.20 -3.81
N ASP A 7 -7.85 6.84 -3.46
CA ASP A 7 -8.30 5.47 -3.24
C ASP A 7 -8.53 4.74 -4.58
N THR A 8 -7.45 4.51 -5.33
CA THR A 8 -7.47 3.86 -6.66
C THR A 8 -6.85 2.47 -6.68
N LYS A 9 -6.37 1.99 -5.54
CA LYS A 9 -5.71 0.69 -5.38
C LYS A 9 -6.30 -0.05 -4.20
N ASN A 10 -6.33 -1.37 -4.30
CA ASN A 10 -6.66 -2.30 -3.24
C ASN A 10 -5.63 -3.44 -3.25
N CYS A 11 -5.59 -4.25 -2.19
CA CYS A 11 -4.67 -5.39 -2.12
C CYS A 11 -4.81 -6.38 -3.29
N SER A 12 -6.01 -6.53 -3.87
CA SER A 12 -6.22 -7.38 -5.05
C SER A 12 -5.63 -6.84 -6.36
N ASP A 13 -5.13 -5.60 -6.38
CA ASP A 13 -4.45 -5.02 -7.53
C ASP A 13 -2.96 -5.39 -7.60
N PHE A 14 -2.44 -6.06 -6.56
CA PHE A 14 -1.05 -6.46 -6.45
C PHE A 14 -0.93 -7.99 -6.43
N SER A 15 0.10 -8.53 -7.10
CA SER A 15 0.32 -9.98 -7.11
C SER A 15 1.11 -10.44 -5.89
N THR A 16 1.89 -9.54 -5.28
CA THR A 16 2.79 -9.85 -4.16
C THR A 16 2.88 -8.70 -3.16
N TYR A 17 3.25 -9.01 -1.91
CA TYR A 17 3.47 -8.01 -0.87
C TYR A 17 4.52 -6.96 -1.26
N PRO A 18 5.70 -7.30 -1.84
CA PRO A 18 6.68 -6.29 -2.24
C PRO A 18 6.16 -5.27 -3.26
N GLU A 19 5.26 -5.66 -4.15
CA GLU A 19 4.61 -4.73 -5.10
C GLU A 19 3.68 -3.75 -4.38
N ALA A 20 2.87 -4.25 -3.44
CA ALA A 20 1.99 -3.41 -2.62
C ALA A 20 2.79 -2.46 -1.73
N LYS A 21 3.85 -2.98 -1.07
CA LYS A 21 4.75 -2.20 -0.21
C LYS A 21 5.47 -1.09 -0.97
N ALA A 22 5.94 -1.36 -2.18
CA ALA A 22 6.58 -0.34 -3.01
C ALA A 22 5.61 0.79 -3.40
N TRP A 23 4.35 0.47 -3.70
CA TRP A 23 3.33 1.47 -3.96
C TRP A 23 3.02 2.28 -2.71
N PHE A 24 2.77 1.62 -1.58
CA PHE A 24 2.53 2.28 -0.29
C PHE A 24 3.67 3.22 0.11
N ASP A 25 4.92 2.75 0.06
CA ASP A 25 6.11 3.55 0.41
C ASP A 25 6.29 4.78 -0.49
N THR A 26 5.81 4.70 -1.73
CA THR A 26 5.86 5.85 -2.67
C THR A 26 4.92 6.97 -2.24
N TYR A 27 3.74 6.64 -1.68
CA TYR A 27 2.68 7.62 -1.39
C TYR A 27 2.53 7.96 0.09
N PHE A 28 2.85 7.04 1.00
CA PHE A 28 2.66 7.21 2.44
C PHE A 28 3.32 8.48 3.02
N PRO A 29 4.56 8.86 2.65
CA PRO A 29 5.17 10.09 3.18
C PRO A 29 4.44 11.38 2.78
N TYR A 30 3.59 11.34 1.74
CA TYR A 30 2.89 12.51 1.21
C TYR A 30 1.41 12.52 1.59
N TYR A 31 0.77 11.34 1.62
CA TYR A 31 -0.68 11.20 1.71
C TYR A 31 -1.15 10.22 2.79
N GLY A 32 -0.23 9.59 3.53
CA GLY A 32 -0.55 8.49 4.44
C GLY A 32 -1.06 7.25 3.69
N ASP A 33 -1.83 6.41 4.37
CA ASP A 33 -2.48 5.25 3.76
C ASP A 33 -3.70 5.67 2.92
N VAL A 34 -3.43 6.34 1.80
CA VAL A 34 -4.44 6.99 0.95
C VAL A 34 -5.38 6.00 0.26
N ALA A 35 -4.99 4.73 0.17
CA ALA A 35 -5.75 3.64 -0.44
C ALA A 35 -6.20 2.58 0.58
N GLY A 36 -6.03 2.81 1.88
CA GLY A 36 -6.50 1.89 2.91
C GLY A 36 -5.86 0.50 2.84
N LEU A 37 -4.59 0.42 2.42
CA LEU A 37 -3.87 -0.84 2.23
C LEU A 37 -3.33 -1.42 3.55
N ASP A 38 -3.19 -0.58 4.58
CA ASP A 38 -2.64 -0.90 5.91
C ASP A 38 -3.77 -0.73 6.94
N GLY A 39 -4.56 -1.80 7.10
CA GLY A 39 -5.80 -1.77 7.86
C GLY A 39 -5.61 -1.66 9.38
N ASP A 40 -4.50 -2.16 9.90
CA ASP A 40 -4.16 -2.15 11.33
C ASP A 40 -3.10 -1.09 11.70
N ASN A 41 -2.59 -0.36 10.71
CA ASN A 41 -1.73 0.81 10.85
C ASN A 41 -0.36 0.49 11.46
N ASP A 42 0.21 -0.65 11.11
CA ASP A 42 1.53 -1.06 11.57
C ASP A 42 2.66 -0.71 10.57
N GLY A 43 2.29 -0.20 9.39
CA GLY A 43 3.21 0.14 8.31
C GLY A 43 3.45 -0.99 7.31
N GLU A 44 2.75 -2.11 7.44
CA GLU A 44 2.84 -3.29 6.58
C GLU A 44 1.54 -3.44 5.75
N PRO A 45 1.45 -2.79 4.58
CA PRO A 45 0.27 -2.90 3.72
C PRO A 45 0.08 -4.32 3.18
N CYS A 46 -1.18 -4.77 3.14
CA CYS A 46 -1.59 -5.99 2.45
C CYS A 46 -0.78 -7.26 2.83
N GLU A 47 -0.49 -7.47 4.11
CA GLU A 47 0.34 -8.59 4.62
C GLU A 47 -0.12 -9.98 4.15
N SER A 48 -1.41 -10.14 3.82
CA SER A 48 -1.97 -11.40 3.30
C SER A 48 -1.48 -11.79 1.90
N LEU A 49 -0.78 -10.89 1.20
CA LEU A 49 -0.24 -11.16 -0.13
C LEU A 49 1.00 -12.08 -0.06
N PRO A 50 1.27 -12.87 -1.12
CA PRO A 50 2.47 -13.70 -1.17
C PRO A 50 3.76 -12.89 -0.93
N GLY A 51 4.63 -13.43 -0.07
CA GLY A 51 5.90 -12.79 0.32
C GLY A 51 5.78 -11.73 1.40
N GLY A 52 4.64 -11.67 2.10
CA GLY A 52 4.45 -10.86 3.30
C GLY A 52 5.19 -11.39 4.54
N PRO A 53 5.20 -10.60 5.63
CA PRO A 53 5.83 -10.91 6.91
C PRO A 53 5.23 -12.13 7.64
#